data_AF-A0A9D4X2K4-F1
#
_entry.id   AF-A0A9D4X2K4-F1
#
_cell.length_a   1.000
_cell.length_b   1.000
_cell.length_c   1.000
_cell.angle_alpha   90.00
_cell.angle_beta   90.00
_cell.angle_gamma   90.00
#
_symmetry.space_group_name_H-M   'P 1'
#
loop_
_entity.id
_entity.type
_entity.pdbx_description
1 polymer ?
#
loop_
_entity_poly.entity_id
_entity_poly.type
_entity_poly.pdbx_seq_one_letter_code
_entity_poly.pdbx_strand_id
1 'polypeptide(L)'
;MKKLKRYGVSGILSYGLLNTAYYLTTFLFVWFYIAPAPGKMGYRPAVERFLKLMAMVWAGSQVTKLLRATGALAVAPFVDRGLTWFTDKFKFQSQGKAFAAIVGFCFGLALIVFLVITLLWA
;
A
#
# COMPACT_ATOMS: atom_id res chain seq x y z
N MET A 1 -27.41 10.27 -4.87
CA MET A 1 -26.14 10.82 -5.42
C MET A 1 -25.01 10.92 -4.38
N LYS A 2 -25.17 11.67 -3.28
CA LYS A 2 -24.09 11.88 -2.28
C LYS A 2 -23.55 10.60 -1.63
N LYS A 3 -24.43 9.66 -1.27
CA LYS A 3 -24.07 8.37 -0.63
C LYS A 3 -23.25 7.47 -1.57
N LEU A 4 -23.62 7.42 -2.85
CA LEU A 4 -22.92 6.63 -3.88
C LEU A 4 -21.52 7.20 -4.16
N LYS A 5 -21.41 8.53 -4.27
CA LYS A 5 -20.12 9.23 -4.42
C LYS A 5 -19.20 8.96 -3.21
N ARG A 6 -19.76 8.95 -1.99
CA ARG A 6 -19.02 8.64 -0.76
C ARG A 6 -18.51 7.20 -0.76
N TYR A 7 -19.36 6.23 -1.09
CA TYR A 7 -18.94 4.83 -1.20
C TYR A 7 -17.94 4.58 -2.33
N GLY A 8 -17.99 5.34 -3.43
CA GLY A 8 -16.97 5.29 -4.48
C GLY A 8 -15.58 5.71 -3.95
N VAL A 9 -15.50 6.81 -3.21
CA VAL A 9 -14.25 7.28 -2.57
C VAL A 9 -13.73 6.24 -1.57
N SER A 10 -14.61 5.70 -0.72
CA SER A 10 -14.26 4.68 0.27
C SER A 10 -13.85 3.36 -0.38
N GLY A 11 -14.43 3.00 -1.53
CA GLY A 11 -14.01 1.84 -2.33
C GLY A 11 -12.61 2.01 -2.93
N ILE A 12 -12.29 3.20 -3.47
CA ILE A 12 -10.93 3.52 -3.94
C ILE A 12 -9.93 3.45 -2.79
N LEU A 13 -10.27 4.05 -1.64
CA LEU A 13 -9.41 4.00 -0.46
C LEU A 13 -9.20 2.56 0.02
N SER A 14 -10.26 1.76 0.06
CA SER A 14 -10.21 0.34 0.44
C SER A 14 -9.28 -0.44 -0.47
N TYR A 15 -9.40 -0.25 -1.78
CA TYR A 15 -8.52 -0.89 -2.74
C TYR A 15 -7.08 -0.41 -2.57
N GLY A 16 -6.85 0.89 -2.36
CA GLY A 16 -5.53 1.45 -2.08
C GLY A 16 -4.89 0.82 -0.84
N LEU A 17 -5.62 0.72 0.27
CA LEU A 17 -5.14 0.11 1.52
C LEU A 17 -4.84 -1.38 1.34
N LEU A 18 -5.74 -2.14 0.70
CA LEU A 18 -5.51 -3.56 0.40
C LEU A 18 -4.33 -3.74 -0.56
N ASN A 19 -4.13 -2.83 -1.51
CA ASN A 19 -2.98 -2.82 -2.40
C ASN A 19 -1.69 -2.58 -1.60
N THR A 20 -1.65 -1.54 -0.76
CA THR A 20 -0.49 -1.26 0.11
C THR A 20 -0.16 -2.47 0.99
N ALA A 21 -1.16 -3.08 1.63
CA ALA A 21 -0.96 -4.27 2.46
C ALA A 21 -0.42 -5.45 1.64
N TYR A 22 -1.01 -5.75 0.48
CA TYR A 22 -0.56 -6.82 -0.41
C TYR A 22 0.90 -6.61 -0.84
N TYR A 23 1.24 -5.44 -1.37
CA TYR A 23 2.59 -5.16 -1.86
C TYR A 23 3.62 -5.20 -0.75
N LEU A 24 3.33 -4.58 0.40
CA LEU A 24 4.25 -4.55 1.54
C LEU A 24 4.50 -5.96 2.09
N THR A 25 3.44 -6.71 2.39
CA THR A 25 3.56 -8.05 2.97
C THR A 25 4.23 -9.03 2.00
N THR A 26 3.82 -9.04 0.74
CA THR A 26 4.39 -9.94 -0.27
C THR A 26 5.85 -9.59 -0.54
N PHE A 27 6.19 -8.30 -0.68
CA PHE A 27 7.56 -7.88 -0.91
C PHE A 27 8.47 -8.28 0.25
N LEU A 28 8.10 -7.95 1.49
CA LEU A 28 8.92 -8.28 2.66
C LEU A 28 9.03 -9.80 2.83
N PHE A 29 7.94 -10.54 2.65
CA PHE A 29 7.97 -12.00 2.70
C PHE A 29 8.95 -12.58 1.68
N VAL A 30 8.93 -12.10 0.43
CA VAL A 30 9.86 -12.55 -0.61
C VAL A 30 11.29 -12.13 -0.31
N TRP A 31 11.51 -10.89 0.11
CA TRP A 31 12.85 -10.34 0.43
C TRP A 31 13.53 -11.10 1.56
N PHE A 32 12.78 -11.49 2.59
CA PHE A 32 13.34 -12.10 3.80
C PHE A 32 13.36 -13.64 3.77
N TYR A 33 12.34 -14.27 3.19
CA TYR A 33 12.13 -15.71 3.38
C TYR A 33 12.24 -16.54 2.09
N ILE A 34 11.83 -16.00 0.95
CA ILE A 34 11.84 -16.76 -0.32
C ILE A 34 13.14 -16.57 -1.08
N ALA A 35 13.60 -15.33 -1.18
CA ALA A 35 14.82 -14.95 -1.85
C ALA A 35 15.62 -14.01 -0.93
N PRO A 36 16.19 -14.51 0.17
CA PRO A 36 16.99 -13.71 1.09
C PRO A 36 18.14 -13.03 0.33
N ALA A 37 18.29 -11.73 0.53
CA ALA A 37 19.36 -10.96 -0.08
C ALA A 37 20.68 -11.18 0.69
N PRO A 38 21.81 -11.38 -0.01
CA PRO A 38 23.12 -11.43 0.63
C PRO A 38 23.43 -10.07 1.27
N GLY A 39 23.96 -10.07 2.49
CA GLY A 39 24.36 -8.83 3.16
C GLY A 39 25.55 -8.17 2.45
N LYS A 40 25.68 -6.83 2.58
CA LYS A 40 26.77 -6.02 2.03
C LYS A 40 26.89 -6.11 0.50
N MET A 41 25.75 -6.00 -0.19
CA MET A 41 25.69 -6.09 -1.65
C MET A 41 26.01 -4.77 -2.36
N GLY A 42 26.19 -3.66 -1.63
CA GLY A 42 26.33 -2.32 -2.19
C GLY A 42 24.98 -1.71 -2.56
N TYR A 43 24.88 -0.38 -2.47
CA TYR A 43 23.62 0.34 -2.67
C TYR A 43 23.01 0.12 -4.06
N ARG A 44 23.80 0.23 -5.14
CA ARG A 44 23.29 0.06 -6.51
C ARG A 44 22.74 -1.36 -6.76
N PRO A 45 23.46 -2.45 -6.41
CA PRO A 45 22.89 -3.79 -6.49
C PRO A 45 21.65 -3.97 -5.60
N ALA A 46 21.61 -3.36 -4.41
CA ALA A 46 20.44 -3.43 -3.50
C ALA A 46 19.20 -2.82 -4.16
N VAL A 47 19.35 -1.65 -4.78
CA VAL A 47 18.29 -0.98 -5.56
C VAL A 47 17.84 -1.83 -6.75
N GLU A 48 18.77 -2.37 -7.55
CA GLU A 48 18.41 -3.23 -8.70
C GLU A 48 17.63 -4.47 -8.27
N ARG A 49 18.05 -5.12 -7.17
CA ARG A 49 17.33 -6.27 -6.61
C ARG A 49 15.94 -5.88 -6.11
N PHE A 50 15.83 -4.76 -5.39
CA PHE A 50 14.55 -4.23 -4.91
C PHE A 50 13.57 -4.04 -6.07
N LEU A 51 14.00 -3.35 -7.14
CA LEU A 51 13.16 -3.08 -8.30
C LEU A 51 12.75 -4.37 -9.03
N LYS A 52 13.65 -5.35 -9.17
CA LYS A 52 13.33 -6.67 -9.75
C LYS A 52 12.29 -7.42 -8.93
N LEU A 53 12.46 -7.48 -7.60
CA LEU A 53 11.49 -8.12 -6.72
C LEU A 53 10.13 -7.40 -6.75
N MET A 54 10.13 -6.07 -6.73
CA MET A 54 8.90 -5.28 -6.88
C MET A 54 8.18 -5.56 -8.20
N ALA A 55 8.90 -5.69 -9.32
CA ALA A 55 8.31 -6.04 -10.61
C ALA A 55 7.65 -7.42 -10.59
N MET A 56 8.27 -8.41 -9.92
CA MET A 56 7.68 -9.74 -9.76
C MET A 56 6.43 -9.72 -8.86
N VAL A 57 6.48 -9.01 -7.73
CA VAL A 57 5.31 -8.82 -6.85
C VAL A 57 4.17 -8.13 -7.62
N TRP A 58 4.49 -7.14 -8.45
CA TRP A 58 3.53 -6.45 -9.30
C TRP A 58 2.88 -7.41 -10.31
N ALA A 59 3.66 -8.29 -10.94
CA ALA A 59 3.14 -9.29 -11.87
C ALA A 59 2.19 -10.26 -11.14
N GLY A 60 2.58 -10.76 -9.96
CA GLY A 60 1.69 -11.57 -9.11
C GLY A 60 0.43 -10.83 -8.68
N SER A 61 0.48 -9.50 -8.56
CA SER A 61 -0.69 -8.70 -8.20
C SER A 61 -1.80 -8.74 -9.27
N GLN A 62 -1.47 -9.07 -10.52
CA GLN A 62 -2.46 -9.11 -11.60
C GLN A 62 -3.44 -10.27 -11.42
N VAL A 63 -2.95 -11.45 -11.02
CA VAL A 63 -3.80 -12.62 -10.80
C VAL A 63 -4.67 -12.50 -9.54
N THR A 64 -4.25 -11.68 -8.56
CA THR A 64 -5.03 -11.40 -7.35
C THR A 64 -5.95 -10.18 -7.47
N LYS A 65 -5.95 -9.49 -8.62
CA LYS A 65 -6.64 -8.20 -8.78
C LYS A 65 -8.14 -8.28 -8.53
N LEU A 66 -8.81 -9.31 -9.03
CA LEU A 66 -10.25 -9.50 -8.82
C LEU A 66 -10.58 -9.75 -7.34
N LEU A 67 -9.79 -10.57 -6.66
CA LEU A 67 -9.95 -10.83 -5.23
C LEU A 67 -9.75 -9.54 -4.41
N ARG A 68 -8.75 -8.73 -4.76
CA ARG A 68 -8.51 -7.45 -4.07
C ARG A 68 -9.59 -6.42 -4.37
N ALA A 69 -10.12 -6.38 -5.59
CA ALA A 69 -11.23 -5.50 -5.94
C ALA A 69 -12.53 -5.90 -5.23
N THR A 70 -12.86 -7.20 -5.20
CA THR A 70 -14.04 -7.70 -4.47
C THR A 70 -13.89 -7.52 -2.96
N GLY A 71 -12.70 -7.80 -2.41
CA GLY A 71 -12.36 -7.49 -1.02
C GLY A 71 -12.52 -6.00 -0.70
N ALA A 72 -12.05 -5.11 -1.59
CA ALA A 72 -12.20 -3.66 -1.43
C ALA A 72 -13.67 -3.23 -1.37
N LEU A 73 -14.53 -3.80 -2.23
CA LEU A 73 -15.96 -3.54 -2.21
C LEU A 73 -16.60 -4.04 -0.91
N ALA A 74 -16.22 -5.23 -0.44
CA ALA A 74 -16.74 -5.81 0.79
C ALA A 74 -16.37 -4.99 2.04
N VAL A 75 -15.15 -4.43 2.08
CA VAL A 75 -14.68 -3.64 3.23
C VAL A 75 -14.99 -2.14 3.13
N ALA A 76 -15.49 -1.67 1.98
CA ALA A 76 -15.78 -0.26 1.74
C ALA A 76 -16.65 0.41 2.82
N PRO A 77 -17.70 -0.23 3.39
CA PRO A 77 -18.49 0.37 4.47
C PRO A 77 -17.68 0.58 5.76
N PHE A 78 -16.74 -0.30 6.06
CA PHE A 78 -15.87 -0.19 7.23
C PHE A 78 -14.83 0.90 7.03
N VAL A 79 -14.23 0.97 5.85
CA VAL A 79 -13.26 2.02 5.48
C VAL A 79 -13.93 3.39 5.44
N ASP A 80 -15.19 3.48 5.00
CA ASP A 80 -15.97 4.72 5.05
C ASP A 80 -16.17 5.25 6.49
N ARG A 81 -16.49 4.34 7.42
CA ARG A 81 -16.59 4.68 8.85
C ARG A 81 -15.23 5.10 9.42
N GLY A 82 -14.18 4.36 9.09
CA GLY A 82 -12.81 4.68 9.51
C GLY A 82 -12.33 6.03 8.97
N LEU A 83 -12.60 6.33 7.70
CA LEU A 83 -12.27 7.62 7.08
C LEU A 83 -13.04 8.77 7.74
N THR A 84 -14.32 8.57 8.05
CA THR A 84 -15.13 9.56 8.78
C THR A 84 -14.52 9.83 10.16
N TRP A 85 -14.27 8.77 10.94
CA TRP A 85 -13.64 8.87 12.25
C TRP A 85 -12.27 9.56 12.18
N PHE A 86 -11.43 9.21 11.21
CA PHE A 86 -10.10 9.82 11.02
C PHE A 86 -10.21 11.30 10.66
N THR A 87 -11.17 11.65 9.81
CA THR A 87 -11.47 13.05 9.45
C THR A 87 -11.82 13.86 10.70
N ASP A 88 -12.73 13.35 11.53
CA ASP A 88 -13.21 14.04 12.74
C ASP A 88 -12.13 14.10 13.82
N LYS A 89 -11.42 12.99 14.06
CA LYS A 89 -10.38 12.86 15.09
C LYS A 89 -9.23 13.83 14.87
N PHE A 90 -8.78 13.98 13.63
CA PHE A 90 -7.67 14.86 13.26
C PHE A 90 -8.16 16.24 12.77
N LYS A 91 -9.46 16.52 12.88
CA LYS A 91 -10.08 17.81 12.51
C LYS A 91 -9.77 18.25 11.08
N PHE A 92 -9.75 17.31 10.14
CA PHE A 92 -9.58 17.63 8.74
C PHE A 92 -10.79 18.42 8.23
N GLN A 93 -10.54 19.47 7.42
CA GLN A 93 -11.61 20.29 6.86
C GLN A 93 -12.54 19.51 5.91
N SER A 94 -12.10 18.37 5.37
CA SER A 94 -12.93 17.49 4.55
C SER A 94 -12.40 16.06 4.54
N GLN A 95 -13.29 15.10 4.26
CA GLN A 95 -12.90 13.70 4.03
C GLN A 95 -11.91 13.55 2.87
N GLY A 96 -11.92 14.46 1.89
CA GLY A 96 -10.96 14.45 0.78
C GLY A 96 -9.53 14.75 1.23
N LYS A 97 -9.35 15.67 2.20
CA LYS A 97 -8.03 15.95 2.79
C LYS A 97 -7.55 14.80 3.66
N ALA A 98 -8.44 14.20 4.43
CA ALA A 98 -8.16 13.01 5.21
C ALA A 98 -7.76 11.82 4.31
N PHE A 99 -8.48 11.61 3.19
CA PHE A 99 -8.14 10.63 2.16
C PHE A 99 -6.74 10.89 1.58
N ALA A 100 -6.45 12.13 1.17
CA ALA A 100 -5.15 12.50 0.61
C ALA A 100 -4.01 12.27 1.61
N ALA A 101 -4.26 12.53 2.91
CA ALA A 101 -3.29 12.25 3.96
C ALA A 101 -3.00 10.73 4.10
N ILE A 102 -4.03 9.88 4.06
CA ILE A 102 -3.86 8.41 4.12
C ILE A 102 -3.10 7.90 2.89
N VAL A 103 -3.43 8.41 1.70
CA VAL A 103 -2.73 8.08 0.46
C VAL A 103 -1.27 8.52 0.55
N GLY A 104 -1.01 9.76 0.99
CA GLY A 104 0.33 10.27 1.22
C GLY A 104 1.12 9.43 2.21
N PHE A 105 0.47 8.96 3.29
CA PHE A 105 1.08 8.02 4.23
C PHE A 105 1.44 6.69 3.57
N CYS A 106 0.59 6.12 2.72
CA CYS A 106 0.90 4.88 1.99
C CYS A 106 2.13 5.04 1.08
N PHE A 107 2.23 6.16 0.36
CA PHE A 107 3.41 6.46 -0.47
C PHE A 107 4.65 6.73 0.39
N GLY A 108 4.52 7.47 1.48
CA GLY A 108 5.60 7.72 2.44
C GLY A 108 6.13 6.41 3.03
N LEU A 109 5.24 5.50 3.42
CA LEU A 109 5.60 4.16 3.89
C LEU A 109 6.35 3.37 2.82
N ALA A 110 5.89 3.39 1.57
CA ALA A 110 6.57 2.71 0.46
C ALA A 110 7.99 3.27 0.22
N LEU A 111 8.16 4.60 0.29
CA LEU A 111 9.47 5.24 0.18
C LEU A 111 10.38 4.90 1.36
N ILE A 112 9.86 4.91 2.59
CA ILE A 112 10.62 4.53 3.78
C ILE A 112 11.09 3.08 3.66
N VAL A 113 10.21 2.15 3.26
CA VAL A 113 10.58 0.74 3.07
C VAL A 113 11.63 0.59 1.99
N PHE A 114 11.50 1.30 0.86
CA PHE A 114 12.53 1.32 -0.17
C PHE A 114 13.89 1.77 0.38
N LEU A 115 13.93 2.91 1.07
CA LEU A 115 15.17 3.45 1.64
C LEU A 115 15.75 2.53 2.70
N VAL A 116 14.95 2.07 3.66
CA VAL A 116 15.41 1.19 4.74
C VAL A 116 15.96 -0.12 4.17
N ILE A 117 15.24 -0.79 3.28
CA ILE A 117 15.68 -2.06 2.71
C ILE A 117 16.93 -1.87 1.83
N THR A 118 17.01 -0.81 1.04
CA THR A 118 18.19 -0.61 0.18
C THR A 118 19.42 -0.16 0.96
N LEU A 119 19.26 0.61 2.03
CA LEU A 119 20.37 1.06 2.89
C LEU A 119 20.86 -0.03 3.84
N LEU A 120 19.96 -0.87 4.38
CA LEU A 120 20.34 -1.97 5.27
C LEU A 120 21.13 -3.09 4.56
N TRP A 121 20.97 -3.24 3.25
CA TRP A 121 21.67 -4.24 2.44
C TRP A 121 22.79 -3.66 1.58
N ALA A 122 22.92 -2.33 1.49
CA ALA A 122 24.08 -1.68 0.90
C ALA A 122 25.36 -2.10 1.63
#